data_AF-A0A2H0C320-F1
#
_entry.id   AF-A0A2H0C320-F1
#
_cell.length_a   1.000
_cell.length_b   1.000
_cell.length_c   1.000
_cell.angle_alpha   90.00
_cell.angle_beta   90.00
_cell.angle_gamma   90.00
#
_symmetry.space_group_name_H-M   'P 1'
#
loop_
_entity.id
_entity.type
_entity.pdbx_description
1 polymer ?
#
loop_
_entity_poly.entity_id
_entity_poly.type
_entity_poly.pdbx_seq_one_letter_code
_entity_poly.pdbx_strand_id
1 'polypeptide(L)'
;MEPPTPQIKKPLVLIMSFLLIITVAIAGLFYFQIQKLSSEISQLQVPVQPTPTPIAKNEVLGIQTNTCCSCPTKVSPSIIGTNGWVIYEEGKDYSSFLPETCRNVVCQPCPPPEEQNQTKIDCKDPRPEVCTMECIENPPYICGSDGKSYCTVCQACSNKNVTWYEMKASACTKE
;
A
#
# COMPACT_ATOMS: atom_id res chain seq x y z
N MET A 1 -14.59 -52.45 -49.51
CA MET A 1 -14.68 -52.48 -48.04
C MET A 1 -14.98 -51.06 -47.61
N GLU A 2 -16.26 -50.73 -47.52
CA GLU A 2 -16.74 -49.37 -47.26
C GLU A 2 -16.84 -49.17 -45.73
N PRO A 3 -16.33 -48.06 -45.16
CA PRO A 3 -16.33 -47.88 -43.72
C PRO A 3 -17.76 -47.63 -43.20
N PRO A 4 -18.16 -48.20 -42.05
CA PRO A 4 -19.48 -47.97 -41.49
C PRO A 4 -19.62 -46.53 -41.00
N THR A 5 -20.54 -45.78 -41.61
CA THR A 5 -20.90 -44.42 -41.21
C THR A 5 -21.55 -44.44 -39.82
N PRO A 6 -21.08 -43.62 -38.86
CA PRO A 6 -21.62 -43.62 -37.51
C PRO A 6 -23.07 -43.12 -37.48
N GLN A 7 -23.98 -43.98 -37.02
CA GLN A 7 -25.39 -43.65 -36.80
C GLN A 7 -25.53 -42.74 -35.57
N ILE A 8 -25.44 -41.43 -35.79
CA ILE A 8 -25.61 -40.42 -34.76
C ILE A 8 -27.04 -40.50 -34.20
N LYS A 9 -27.16 -40.86 -32.92
CA LYS A 9 -28.46 -40.92 -32.24
C LYS A 9 -29.03 -39.50 -32.14
N LYS A 10 -30.08 -39.21 -32.90
CA LYS A 10 -30.85 -37.94 -32.85
C LYS A 10 -31.09 -37.39 -31.43
N PRO A 11 -31.46 -38.18 -30.40
CA PRO A 11 -31.62 -37.64 -29.05
C PRO A 11 -30.31 -37.16 -28.41
N LEU A 12 -29.17 -37.74 -28.76
CA LEU A 12 -27.86 -37.33 -28.24
C LEU A 12 -27.46 -35.95 -28.77
N VAL A 13 -27.78 -35.64 -30.02
CA VAL A 13 -27.53 -34.31 -30.62
C VAL A 13 -28.36 -33.23 -29.93
N LEU A 14 -29.61 -33.52 -29.58
CA LEU A 14 -30.47 -32.59 -28.83
C LEU A 14 -29.93 -32.30 -27.43
N ILE A 15 -29.45 -33.33 -26.72
CA ILE A 15 -28.85 -33.17 -25.39
C ILE A 15 -27.57 -32.32 -25.48
N MET A 16 -26.68 -32.62 -26.43
CA MET A 16 -25.44 -31.86 -26.61
C MET A 16 -25.69 -30.40 -26.98
N SER A 17 -26.70 -30.12 -27.81
CA SER A 17 -27.13 -28.76 -28.14
C SER A 17 -27.63 -28.00 -26.90
N PHE A 18 -28.47 -28.64 -26.09
CA PHE A 18 -29.01 -28.04 -24.87
C PHE A 18 -27.91 -27.75 -23.83
N LEU A 19 -26.97 -28.69 -23.66
CA LEU A 19 -25.81 -28.49 -22.78
C LEU A 19 -24.96 -27.30 -23.24
N LEU A 20 -24.76 -27.13 -24.55
CA LEU A 20 -24.00 -26.01 -25.10
C LEU A 20 -24.65 -24.67 -24.78
N ILE A 21 -25.96 -24.56 -24.95
CA ILE A 21 -26.74 -23.35 -24.61
C ILE A 21 -26.61 -23.04 -23.12
N ILE A 22 -26.72 -24.04 -22.24
CA ILE A 22 -26.55 -23.86 -20.80
C ILE A 22 -25.15 -23.35 -20.47
N THR A 23 -24.10 -23.93 -21.04
CA THR A 23 -22.73 -23.46 -20.79
C THR A 23 -22.51 -22.01 -21.22
N VAL A 24 -23.08 -21.59 -22.36
CA VAL A 24 -22.98 -20.20 -22.82
C VAL A 24 -23.73 -19.25 -21.87
N ALA A 25 -24.91 -19.64 -21.40
CA ALA A 25 -25.68 -18.85 -20.43
C ALA A 25 -24.94 -18.70 -19.10
N ILE A 26 -24.37 -19.79 -18.57
CA ILE A 26 -23.57 -19.79 -17.34
C ILE A 26 -22.33 -18.92 -17.50
N ALA A 27 -21.59 -19.05 -18.61
CA ALA A 27 -20.42 -18.23 -18.89
C ALA A 27 -20.77 -16.73 -18.98
N GLY A 28 -21.91 -16.40 -19.59
CA GLY A 28 -22.41 -15.02 -19.64
C GLY A 28 -22.74 -14.45 -18.26
N LEU A 29 -23.37 -15.25 -17.39
CA LEU A 29 -23.63 -14.86 -16.01
C LEU A 29 -22.34 -14.64 -15.21
N PHE A 30 -21.37 -15.54 -15.31
CA PHE A 30 -20.07 -15.37 -14.66
C PHE A 30 -19.32 -14.13 -15.18
N TYR A 31 -19.33 -13.91 -16.50
CA TYR A 31 -18.73 -12.72 -17.09
C TYR A 31 -19.37 -11.43 -16.57
N PHE A 32 -20.70 -11.41 -16.45
CA PHE A 32 -21.42 -10.27 -15.88
C PHE A 32 -21.04 -10.00 -14.41
N GLN A 33 -20.91 -11.05 -13.59
CA GLN A 33 -20.46 -10.92 -12.20
C GLN A 33 -19.02 -10.36 -12.12
N ILE A 34 -18.12 -10.83 -12.99
CA ILE A 34 -16.73 -10.35 -13.07
C ILE A 34 -16.67 -8.87 -13.46
N GLN A 35 -17.49 -8.44 -14.43
CA GLN A 35 -17.57 -7.04 -14.85
C GLN A 35 -18.03 -6.13 -13.70
N LYS A 36 -19.06 -6.55 -12.95
CA LYS A 36 -19.53 -5.81 -11.78
C LYS A 36 -18.43 -5.66 -10.73
N LEU A 37 -17.69 -6.73 -10.44
CA LEU A 37 -16.59 -6.70 -9.48
C LEU A 37 -15.43 -5.81 -9.96
N SER A 38 -15.08 -5.86 -11.25
CA SER A 38 -14.04 -5.02 -11.86
C SER A 38 -14.34 -3.52 -11.73
N SER A 39 -15.61 -3.13 -11.86
CA SER A 39 -16.04 -1.74 -11.70
C SER A 39 -15.89 -1.23 -10.27
N GLU A 40 -16.21 -2.06 -9.27
CA GLU A 40 -16.02 -1.69 -7.86
C GLU A 40 -14.53 -1.58 -7.50
N ILE A 41 -13.68 -2.49 -8.03
CA ILE A 41 -12.22 -2.41 -7.86
C ILE A 41 -11.65 -1.15 -8.52
N SER A 42 -12.16 -0.75 -9.69
CA SER A 42 -11.70 0.47 -10.39
C SER A 42 -12.02 1.76 -9.62
N GLN A 43 -13.04 1.75 -8.76
CA GLN A 43 -13.36 2.89 -7.88
C GLN A 43 -12.49 2.91 -6.62
N LEU A 44 -12.05 1.75 -6.11
CA LEU A 44 -11.10 1.67 -5.00
C LEU A 44 -9.63 1.86 -5.42
N GLN A 45 -9.29 1.55 -6.68
CA GLN A 45 -7.98 1.89 -7.24
C GLN A 45 -7.99 3.37 -7.66
N VAL A 46 -7.61 4.25 -6.74
CA VAL A 46 -6.99 5.54 -7.10
C VAL A 46 -5.94 5.26 -8.17
N PRO A 47 -5.87 6.02 -9.27
CA PRO A 47 -4.92 5.74 -10.36
C PRO A 47 -3.52 5.60 -9.78
N VAL A 48 -3.00 4.36 -9.78
CA VAL A 48 -1.60 4.08 -9.48
C VAL A 48 -0.82 4.57 -10.70
N GLN A 49 -0.55 5.86 -10.69
CA GLN A 49 0.47 6.47 -11.54
C GLN A 49 1.74 5.63 -11.35
N PRO A 50 2.45 5.22 -12.42
CA PRO A 50 3.62 4.38 -12.31
C PRO A 50 4.61 5.04 -11.34
N THR A 51 4.83 4.39 -10.20
CA THR A 51 5.83 4.76 -9.20
C THR A 51 7.18 4.87 -9.90
N PRO A 52 7.79 6.08 -10.02
CA PRO A 52 9.18 6.16 -10.39
C PRO A 52 10.01 5.55 -9.26
N THR A 53 10.87 4.63 -9.67
CA THR A 53 11.94 3.94 -8.96
C THR A 53 12.60 4.77 -7.84
N PRO A 54 12.92 4.17 -6.67
CA PRO A 54 13.59 4.87 -5.59
C PRO A 54 15.07 5.07 -5.92
N ILE A 55 15.46 6.29 -6.24
CA ILE A 55 16.83 6.78 -6.02
C ILE A 55 16.83 7.41 -4.63
N ALA A 56 17.08 6.59 -3.61
CA ALA A 56 17.47 7.11 -2.31
C ALA A 56 18.84 7.78 -2.46
N LYS A 57 18.90 9.11 -2.35
CA LYS A 57 20.11 9.80 -1.86
C LYS A 57 19.96 11.26 -1.43
N ASN A 58 18.83 11.93 -1.60
CA ASN A 58 18.70 13.32 -1.17
C ASN A 58 17.31 13.58 -0.57
N GLU A 59 16.99 13.12 0.63
CA GLU A 59 15.75 13.57 1.28
C GLU A 59 15.93 15.01 1.80
N VAL A 60 14.94 15.87 1.58
CA VAL A 60 14.95 17.26 2.04
C VAL A 60 13.76 17.48 2.97
N LEU A 61 13.93 18.36 3.96
CA LEU A 61 12.85 18.72 4.87
C LEU A 61 11.88 19.65 4.13
N GLY A 62 10.65 19.19 3.94
CA GLY A 62 9.60 19.94 3.26
C GLY A 62 8.42 20.24 4.18
N ILE A 63 7.66 21.27 3.85
CA ILE A 63 6.39 21.61 4.49
C ILE A 63 5.33 21.83 3.41
N GLN A 64 4.10 21.41 3.70
CA GLN A 64 2.99 21.53 2.77
C GLN A 64 2.17 22.79 3.10
N THR A 65 2.16 23.77 2.20
CA THR A 65 1.54 25.08 2.45
C THR A 65 0.11 25.20 1.94
N ASN A 66 -0.41 24.20 1.21
CA ASN A 66 -1.80 24.20 0.73
C ASN A 66 -2.76 23.50 1.70
N THR A 67 -2.29 23.06 2.87
CA THR A 67 -3.10 22.44 3.92
C THR A 67 -2.87 23.16 5.25
N CYS A 68 -3.90 23.16 6.11
CA CYS A 68 -3.76 23.73 7.44
C CYS A 68 -2.95 22.79 8.33
N CYS A 69 -2.12 23.35 9.22
CA CYS A 69 -1.38 22.60 10.25
C CYS A 69 -0.41 21.53 9.70
N SER A 70 0.21 21.76 8.54
CA SER A 70 1.31 20.91 8.07
C SER A 70 2.53 21.06 8.97
N CYS A 71 3.15 19.93 9.33
CA CYS A 71 4.42 19.90 10.04
C CYS A 71 5.57 19.56 9.09
N PRO A 72 6.80 20.03 9.38
CA PRO A 72 7.98 19.71 8.61
C PRO A 72 8.18 18.19 8.53
N THR A 73 8.35 17.66 7.33
CA THR A 73 8.48 16.22 7.07
C THR A 73 9.56 15.97 6.02
N LYS A 74 10.32 14.88 6.15
CA LYS A 74 11.29 14.48 5.13
C LYS A 74 10.56 14.01 3.86
N VAL A 75 10.90 14.63 2.74
CA VAL A 75 10.28 14.32 1.45
C VAL A 75 11.34 14.23 0.34
N SER A 76 10.95 13.62 -0.78
CA SER A 76 11.79 13.60 -1.99
C SER A 76 11.94 15.03 -2.56
N PRO A 77 13.11 15.44 -3.07
CA PRO A 77 13.30 16.74 -3.71
C PRO A 77 12.42 16.90 -4.93
N SER A 78 12.03 15.79 -5.55
CA SER A 78 11.18 15.79 -6.75
C SER A 78 9.77 16.31 -6.51
N ILE A 79 9.28 16.32 -5.27
CA ILE A 79 7.95 16.85 -4.96
C ILE A 79 7.97 18.33 -4.53
N ILE A 80 9.15 18.89 -4.22
CA ILE A 80 9.30 20.29 -3.86
C ILE A 80 8.89 21.17 -5.05
N GLY A 81 8.07 22.19 -4.79
CA GLY A 81 7.47 23.06 -5.80
C GLY A 81 6.20 22.50 -6.45
N THR A 82 5.79 21.28 -6.09
CA THR A 82 4.55 20.65 -6.59
C THR A 82 3.54 20.46 -5.47
N ASN A 83 2.24 20.56 -5.77
CA ASN A 83 1.15 20.30 -4.81
C ASN A 83 1.29 21.02 -3.46
N GLY A 84 1.83 22.25 -3.47
CA GLY A 84 2.01 23.07 -2.27
C GLY A 84 3.19 22.66 -1.38
N TRP A 85 4.07 21.75 -1.82
CA TRP A 85 5.29 21.43 -1.08
C TRP A 85 6.36 22.49 -1.30
N VAL A 86 6.95 22.97 -0.21
CA VAL A 86 8.09 23.88 -0.23
C VAL A 86 9.17 23.38 0.72
N ILE A 87 10.40 23.85 0.53
CA ILE A 87 11.50 23.55 1.45
C ILE A 87 11.23 24.24 2.79
N TYR A 88 11.36 23.47 3.87
CA TYR A 88 11.25 23.99 5.22
C TYR A 88 12.58 24.64 5.66
N GLU A 89 12.47 25.85 6.18
CA GLU A 89 13.54 26.66 6.78
C GLU A 89 13.10 27.05 8.19
N GLU A 90 13.93 26.76 9.18
CA GLU A 90 13.63 27.06 10.57
C GLU A 90 13.48 28.57 10.79
N GLY A 91 12.42 28.99 11.47
CA GLY A 91 12.12 30.40 11.75
C GLY A 91 11.46 31.18 10.61
N LYS A 92 11.18 30.55 9.46
CA LYS A 92 10.45 31.17 8.35
C LYS A 92 8.93 31.11 8.59
N ASP A 93 8.25 32.23 8.33
CA ASP A 93 6.79 32.27 8.38
C ASP A 93 6.19 31.82 7.04
N TYR A 94 5.38 30.75 7.09
CA TYR A 94 4.70 30.18 5.95
C TYR A 94 3.23 30.59 5.87
N SER A 95 2.75 31.41 6.82
CA SER A 95 1.34 31.78 6.95
C SER A 95 0.78 32.49 5.71
N SER A 96 1.63 33.16 4.92
CA SER A 96 1.26 33.82 3.67
C SER A 96 0.88 32.85 2.53
N PHE A 97 1.33 31.60 2.60
CA PHE A 97 1.06 30.59 1.59
C PHE A 97 -0.17 29.74 1.93
N LEU A 98 -0.69 29.86 3.16
CA LEU A 98 -1.83 29.10 3.62
C LEU A 98 -3.14 29.60 2.96
N PRO A 99 -4.09 28.69 2.67
CA PRO A 99 -5.44 29.07 2.29
C PRO A 99 -6.12 29.96 3.34
N GLU A 100 -7.02 30.85 2.91
CA GLU A 100 -7.78 31.73 3.82
C GLU A 100 -8.57 30.96 4.88
N THR A 101 -8.96 29.72 4.58
CA THR A 101 -9.64 28.81 5.50
C THR A 101 -8.81 28.43 6.72
N CYS A 102 -7.48 28.58 6.68
CA CYS A 102 -6.60 28.25 7.79
C CYS A 102 -6.41 29.39 8.80
N ARG A 103 -6.92 30.62 8.52
CA ARG A 103 -6.64 31.82 9.33
C ARG A 103 -7.11 31.74 10.79
N ASN A 104 -8.10 30.89 11.08
CA ASN A 104 -8.67 30.71 12.42
C ASN A 104 -8.44 29.31 13.00
N VAL A 105 -7.54 28.52 12.41
CA VAL A 105 -7.25 27.16 12.89
C VAL A 105 -6.15 27.22 13.93
N VAL A 106 -6.43 26.74 15.14
CA VAL A 106 -5.43 26.54 16.19
C VAL A 106 -4.73 25.21 15.92
N CYS A 107 -3.49 25.25 15.43
CA CYS A 107 -2.69 24.06 15.23
C CYS A 107 -2.04 23.61 16.54
N GLN A 108 -1.86 22.29 16.69
CA GLN A 108 -1.04 21.74 17.76
C GLN A 108 0.44 22.01 17.47
N PRO A 109 1.30 22.12 18.51
CA PRO A 109 2.73 22.16 18.31
C PRO A 109 3.19 20.94 17.50
N CYS A 110 4.07 21.15 16.53
CA CYS A 110 4.64 20.04 15.79
C CYS A 110 5.51 19.17 16.72
N PRO A 111 5.46 17.83 16.55
CA PRO A 111 6.39 16.95 17.25
C PRO A 111 7.83 17.31 16.86
N PRO A 112 8.80 17.17 17.78
CA PRO A 112 10.19 17.51 17.50
C PRO A 112 10.73 16.65 16.35
N PRO A 113 11.52 17.24 15.43
CA PRO A 113 12.04 16.55 14.23
C PRO A 113 12.97 15.36 14.56
N GLU A 114 13.43 15.26 15.80
CA GLU A 114 14.16 14.10 16.33
C GLU A 114 13.30 12.83 16.40
N GLU A 115 11.97 12.94 16.37
CA GLU A 115 11.05 11.80 16.45
C GLU A 115 10.75 11.18 15.07
N GLN A 116 11.02 11.89 13.96
CA GLN A 116 10.86 11.36 12.59
C GLN A 116 12.13 10.69 12.05
N ASN A 117 13.20 10.65 12.85
CA ASN A 117 14.46 9.99 12.51
C ASN A 117 14.91 9.01 13.59
N GLN A 118 13.99 8.55 14.44
CA GLN A 118 14.26 7.49 15.41
C GLN A 118 13.84 6.15 14.81
N THR A 119 14.80 5.35 14.33
CA THR A 119 15.74 4.54 15.13
C THR A 119 14.99 3.49 15.92
N LYS A 120 15.11 2.22 15.46
CA LYS A 120 15.07 1.02 16.30
C LYS A 120 14.13 1.12 17.51
N ILE A 121 12.86 0.79 17.31
CA ILE A 121 11.82 0.79 18.34
C ILE A 121 11.96 -0.50 19.16
N ASP A 122 12.21 -0.38 20.46
CA ASP A 122 12.33 -1.53 21.35
C ASP A 122 10.98 -2.24 21.57
N CYS A 123 11.04 -3.57 21.60
CA CYS A 123 9.89 -4.40 21.92
C CYS A 123 9.57 -4.33 23.42
N LYS A 124 8.30 -4.04 23.74
CA LYS A 124 7.83 -3.94 25.12
C LYS A 124 7.53 -5.31 25.72
N ASP A 125 7.76 -5.44 27.03
CA ASP A 125 7.32 -6.59 27.83
C ASP A 125 5.95 -6.31 28.48
N PRO A 126 5.04 -7.31 28.58
CA PRO A 126 5.21 -8.69 28.13
C PRO A 126 5.08 -8.83 26.61
N ARG A 127 5.88 -9.75 26.04
CA ARG A 127 5.87 -10.02 24.60
C ARG A 127 4.57 -10.70 24.16
N PRO A 128 4.06 -10.38 22.97
CA PRO A 128 2.87 -11.04 22.44
C PRO A 128 3.16 -12.51 22.13
N GLU A 129 2.29 -13.41 22.60
CA GLU A 129 2.38 -14.84 22.30
C GLU A 129 1.61 -15.22 21.03
N VAL A 130 0.59 -14.44 20.67
CA VAL A 130 -0.29 -14.69 19.53
C VAL A 130 -0.29 -13.48 18.60
N CYS A 131 0.01 -13.72 17.33
CA CYS A 131 0.02 -12.70 16.28
C CYS A 131 -0.84 -13.14 15.09
N THR A 132 -1.38 -12.17 14.36
CA THR A 132 -2.05 -12.41 13.09
C THR A 132 -1.02 -12.81 12.02
N MET A 133 -1.47 -13.60 11.05
CA MET A 133 -0.68 -14.09 9.92
C MET A 133 -0.76 -13.18 8.69
N GLU A 134 -1.34 -11.99 8.84
CA GLU A 134 -1.45 -11.04 7.75
C GLU A 134 -0.10 -10.39 7.46
N CYS A 135 0.31 -10.42 6.20
CA CYS A 135 1.50 -9.74 5.74
C CYS A 135 1.10 -8.44 5.06
N ILE A 136 1.68 -7.34 5.53
CA ILE A 136 1.63 -6.07 4.82
C ILE A 136 2.44 -6.28 3.52
N GLU A 137 1.82 -5.98 2.38
CA GLU A 137 2.55 -5.97 1.11
C GLU A 137 3.64 -4.90 1.18
N ASN A 138 4.91 -5.31 1.06
CA ASN A 138 6.04 -4.40 1.16
C ASN A 138 6.09 -3.42 -0.02
N PRO A 139 6.56 -2.18 0.17
CA PRO A 139 7.00 -1.52 1.42
C PRO A 139 5.83 -0.87 2.23
N PRO A 140 5.99 -0.65 3.56
CA PRO A 140 7.23 -0.66 4.34
C PRO A 140 7.65 -2.03 4.89
N TYR A 141 8.96 -2.33 4.88
CA TYR A 141 9.57 -3.53 5.47
C TYR A 141 9.80 -3.33 6.97
N ILE A 142 9.41 -4.33 7.79
CA ILE A 142 9.69 -4.33 9.23
C ILE A 142 10.95 -5.17 9.47
N CYS A 143 12.06 -4.54 9.85
CA CYS A 143 13.34 -5.18 10.07
C CYS A 143 13.62 -5.33 11.56
N GLY A 144 13.80 -6.57 12.03
CA GLY A 144 14.17 -6.84 13.41
C GLY A 144 15.68 -6.69 13.65
N SER A 145 16.06 -6.60 14.93
CA SER A 145 17.46 -6.60 15.37
C SER A 145 18.25 -7.85 14.99
N ASP A 146 17.57 -8.93 14.59
CA ASP A 146 18.16 -10.17 14.08
C ASP A 146 18.44 -10.13 12.56
N GLY A 147 18.20 -8.98 11.92
CA GLY A 147 18.40 -8.77 10.49
C GLY A 147 17.38 -9.50 9.61
N LYS A 148 16.25 -9.97 10.18
CA LYS A 148 15.16 -10.58 9.42
C LYS A 148 14.03 -9.59 9.19
N SER A 149 13.31 -9.78 8.10
CA SER A 149 12.06 -9.08 7.81
C SER A 149 10.88 -9.80 8.45
N TYR A 150 9.95 -9.02 9.00
CA TYR A 150 8.71 -9.51 9.61
C TYR A 150 7.50 -8.92 8.88
N CYS A 151 6.38 -9.63 8.91
CA CYS A 151 5.16 -9.18 8.26
C CYS A 151 4.36 -8.16 9.09
N THR A 152 4.47 -8.23 10.42
CA THR A 152 3.84 -7.29 11.35
C THR A 152 4.76 -6.98 12.51
N VAL A 153 4.50 -5.87 13.21
CA VAL A 153 5.21 -5.50 14.43
C VAL A 153 5.05 -6.57 15.52
N CYS A 154 3.86 -7.19 15.60
CA CYS A 154 3.61 -8.28 16.53
C CYS A 154 4.58 -9.45 16.29
N GLN A 155 4.74 -9.87 15.04
CA GLN A 155 5.63 -10.99 14.69
C GLN A 155 7.10 -10.67 14.96
N ALA A 156 7.51 -9.41 14.77
CA ALA A 156 8.85 -8.97 15.15
C ALA A 156 9.05 -9.11 16.66
N CYS A 157 8.12 -8.59 17.48
CA CYS A 157 8.29 -8.59 18.94
C CYS A 157 7.96 -9.91 19.66
N SER A 158 7.20 -10.81 19.03
CA SER A 158 6.96 -12.17 19.56
C SER A 158 8.23 -13.02 19.52
N ASN A 159 9.16 -12.75 18.58
CA ASN A 159 10.44 -13.43 18.52
C ASN A 159 11.39 -12.91 19.61
N LYS A 160 11.72 -13.77 20.58
CA LYS A 160 12.63 -13.45 21.70
C LYS A 160 14.01 -12.94 21.28
N ASN A 161 14.46 -13.27 20.07
CA ASN A 161 15.77 -12.83 19.54
C ASN A 161 15.73 -11.40 18.95
N VAL A 162 14.54 -10.80 18.85
CA VAL A 162 14.35 -9.42 18.40
C VAL A 162 14.19 -8.53 19.62
N THR A 163 15.10 -7.58 19.81
CA THR A 163 15.04 -6.58 20.89
C THR A 163 14.40 -5.28 20.41
N TRP A 164 14.65 -4.92 19.15
CA TRP A 164 14.11 -3.74 18.49
C TRP A 164 13.70 -4.06 17.05
N TYR A 165 12.82 -3.24 16.49
CA TYR A 165 12.48 -3.26 15.08
C TYR A 165 12.56 -1.86 14.46
N GLU A 166 12.78 -1.79 13.16
CA GLU A 166 12.75 -0.56 12.39
C GLU A 166 11.93 -0.74 11.12
N MET A 167 11.28 0.32 10.67
CA MET A 167 10.54 0.30 9.40
C MET A 167 11.40 0.94 8.31
N LYS A 168 11.68 0.18 7.25
CA LYS A 168 12.53 0.61 6.13
C LYS A 168 11.74 0.54 4.83
N ALA A 169 12.02 1.48 3.92
CA ALA A 169 11.48 1.44 2.55
C ALA A 169 12.17 0.39 1.66
N SER A 170 13.33 -0.10 2.08
CA SER A 170 14.12 -1.14 1.40
C SER A 170 14.16 -2.43 2.20
N ALA A 171 14.46 -3.55 1.52
CA ALA A 171 14.65 -4.85 2.17
C ALA A 171 15.68 -4.79 3.30
N CYS A 172 15.48 -5.64 4.31
CA CYS A 172 16.38 -5.73 5.46
C CYS A 172 17.74 -6.26 5.05
N THR A 173 18.78 -5.45 5.24
CA THR A 173 20.17 -5.86 5.08
C THR A 173 20.68 -6.39 6.41
N LYS A 174 21.38 -7.53 6.40
CA LYS A 174 22.19 -7.97 7.55
C LYS A 174 23.42 -7.06 7.60
N GLU A 175 23.54 -6.28 8.66
CA GLU A 175 24.81 -5.61 9.01
C GLU A 175 25.79 -6.62 9.63
#